data_AF-A0A533VN95-F1
#
_entry.id   AF-A0A533VN95-F1
#
_cell.length_a   1.000
_cell.length_b   1.000
_cell.length_c   1.000
_cell.angle_alpha   90.00
_cell.angle_beta   90.00
_cell.angle_gamma   90.00
#
_symmetry.space_group_name_H-M   'P 1'
#
loop_
_entity.id
_entity.type
_entity.pdbx_description
1 polymer ?
#
loop_
_entity_poly.entity_id
_entity_poly.type
_entity_poly.pdbx_seq_one_letter_code
_entity_poly.pdbx_strand_id
1 'polypeptide(L)'
;MKFNDSRSFRMVIIADYFLNPQQYERLPNSPHVYECVRDSGYGIIKMPPLAMPKVALTGWISSVADQIQEYGNRGFTVLLVGMNSLPGKGVWASQLKKELSARGVEMPATKNLSPSDVASRDSTKKSLGGFLR
;
A
#
# COMPACT_ATOMS: atom_id res chain seq x y z
N MET A 1 -1.30 -33.12 5.37
CA MET A 1 -2.04 -32.33 4.37
C MET A 1 -1.47 -30.91 4.40
N LYS A 2 -0.62 -30.53 3.44
CA LYS A 2 0.03 -29.20 3.42
C LYS A 2 -0.88 -28.23 2.68
N PHE A 3 -1.56 -27.33 3.39
CA PHE A 3 -2.08 -26.10 2.77
C PHE A 3 -0.90 -25.18 2.47
N ASN A 4 -0.15 -25.48 1.42
CA ASN A 4 0.91 -24.59 0.96
C ASN A 4 0.29 -23.59 -0.02
N ASP A 5 -0.56 -22.70 0.50
CA ASP A 5 -1.00 -21.54 -0.29
C ASP A 5 0.23 -20.63 -0.44
N SER A 6 0.86 -20.61 -1.60
CA SER A 6 2.04 -19.76 -1.86
C SER A 6 1.70 -18.25 -1.83
N ARG A 7 0.43 -17.86 -1.66
CA ARG A 7 0.00 -16.49 -1.32
C ARG A 7 0.31 -16.11 0.14
N SER A 8 0.83 -17.03 0.96
CA SER A 8 0.81 -16.93 2.43
C SER A 8 1.77 -15.95 3.11
N PHE A 9 2.70 -15.30 2.40
CA PHE A 9 3.71 -14.43 3.07
C PHE A 9 3.95 -13.11 2.34
N ARG A 10 2.91 -12.54 1.73
CA ARG A 10 3.04 -11.31 0.92
C ARG A 10 1.91 -10.35 1.22
N MET A 11 2.25 -9.16 1.71
CA MET A 11 1.31 -8.08 2.02
C MET A 11 1.71 -6.82 1.27
N VAL A 12 0.72 -6.06 0.82
CA VAL A 12 0.93 -4.70 0.34
C VAL A 12 0.00 -3.73 1.06
N ILE A 13 0.56 -2.59 1.44
CA ILE A 13 -0.18 -1.47 1.98
C ILE A 13 -0.38 -0.47 0.85
N ILE A 14 -1.63 -0.10 0.59
CA ILE A 14 -2.00 0.75 -0.54
C ILE A 14 -2.78 1.99 -0.10
N ALA A 15 -2.62 3.09 -0.83
CA ALA A 15 -3.48 4.26 -0.66
C ALA A 15 -4.96 3.92 -0.90
N ASP A 16 -5.86 4.54 -0.13
CA ASP A 16 -7.32 4.34 -0.25
C ASP A 16 -7.83 4.54 -1.68
N TYR A 17 -7.27 5.52 -2.40
CA TYR A 17 -7.54 5.80 -3.81
C TYR A 17 -7.51 4.57 -4.72
N PHE A 18 -6.62 3.61 -4.50
CA PHE A 18 -6.53 2.44 -5.37
C PHE A 18 -7.71 1.46 -5.21
N LEU A 19 -8.47 1.59 -4.11
CA LEU A 19 -9.69 0.85 -3.85
C LEU A 19 -10.96 1.69 -4.07
N ASN A 20 -10.86 3.00 -3.85
CA ASN A 20 -11.98 3.93 -3.95
C ASN A 20 -11.69 5.11 -4.89
N PRO A 21 -11.26 4.88 -6.15
CA PRO A 21 -10.83 5.95 -7.05
C PRO A 21 -11.92 6.99 -7.34
N GLN A 22 -13.19 6.59 -7.29
CA GLN A 22 -14.36 7.46 -7.44
C GLN A 22 -14.47 8.58 -6.39
N GLN A 23 -13.79 8.45 -5.25
CA GLN A 23 -13.75 9.49 -4.21
C GLN A 23 -12.70 10.58 -4.50
N TYR A 24 -11.95 10.46 -5.61
CA TYR A 24 -10.80 11.29 -5.95
C TYR A 24 -10.95 11.87 -7.36
N GLU A 25 -11.85 12.85 -7.53
CA GLU A 25 -12.26 13.42 -8.83
C GLU A 25 -11.11 13.92 -9.73
N ARG A 26 -9.97 14.32 -9.15
CA ARG A 26 -8.81 14.84 -9.88
C ARG A 26 -7.82 13.76 -10.32
N LEU A 27 -8.14 12.48 -10.10
CA LEU A 27 -7.30 11.36 -10.47
C LEU A 27 -8.04 10.40 -11.40
N PRO A 28 -7.32 9.60 -12.20
CA PRO A 28 -7.94 8.59 -13.06
C PRO A 28 -8.85 7.66 -12.26
N ASN A 29 -10.08 7.43 -12.74
CA ASN A 29 -10.97 6.49 -12.09
C ASN A 29 -10.58 5.05 -12.46
N SER A 30 -9.58 4.49 -11.77
CA SER A 30 -8.88 3.27 -12.20
C SER A 30 -8.67 2.28 -11.05
N PRO A 31 -9.20 1.03 -11.15
CA PRO A 31 -8.98 -0.02 -10.16
C PRO A 31 -7.71 -0.85 -10.42
N HIS A 32 -6.92 -0.52 -11.45
CA HIS A 32 -5.90 -1.43 -11.98
C HIS A 32 -4.80 -1.81 -10.99
N VAL A 33 -4.46 -0.94 -10.04
CA VAL A 33 -3.47 -1.24 -9.01
C VAL A 33 -3.96 -2.34 -8.07
N TYR A 34 -5.20 -2.23 -7.60
CA TYR A 34 -5.85 -3.27 -6.79
C TYR A 34 -5.90 -4.59 -7.55
N GLU A 35 -6.31 -4.56 -8.81
CA GLU A 35 -6.37 -5.76 -9.65
C GLU A 35 -5.00 -6.42 -9.81
N CYS A 36 -3.95 -5.65 -10.14
CA CYS A 36 -2.61 -6.19 -10.30
C CYS A 36 -2.08 -6.82 -9.01
N VAL A 37 -2.27 -6.14 -7.87
CA VAL A 37 -1.88 -6.65 -6.56
C VAL A 37 -2.59 -7.95 -6.21
N ARG A 38 -3.91 -7.99 -6.40
CA ARG A 38 -4.74 -9.18 -6.16
C ARG A 38 -4.32 -10.33 -7.05
N ASP A 39 -4.14 -10.06 -8.35
CA ASP A 39 -3.75 -11.06 -9.36
C ASP A 39 -2.31 -11.58 -9.08
N SER A 40 -1.45 -10.79 -8.44
CA SER A 40 -0.12 -11.20 -7.94
C SER A 40 -0.16 -11.97 -6.61
N GLY A 41 -1.33 -12.19 -6.01
CA GLY A 41 -1.49 -13.01 -4.81
C GLY A 41 -1.09 -12.34 -3.49
N TYR A 42 -0.99 -11.01 -3.45
CA TYR A 42 -0.71 -10.27 -2.21
C TYR A 42 -1.98 -10.06 -1.39
N GLY A 43 -1.87 -10.20 -0.07
CA GLY A 43 -2.84 -9.61 0.86
C GLY A 43 -2.75 -8.08 0.87
N ILE A 44 -3.86 -7.41 1.16
CA ILE A 44 -3.99 -5.95 1.01
C ILE A 44 -4.38 -5.31 2.33
N ILE A 45 -3.61 -4.31 2.75
CA ILE A 45 -3.97 -3.37 3.81
C ILE A 45 -4.25 -2.02 3.16
N LYS A 46 -5.44 -1.49 3.40
CA LYS A 46 -5.84 -0.19 2.90
C LYS A 46 -5.50 0.90 3.92
N MET A 47 -4.88 1.98 3.45
CA MET A 47 -4.69 3.21 4.23
C MET A 47 -6.02 3.98 4.38
N PRO A 48 -6.16 4.90 5.35
CA PRO A 48 -7.41 5.60 5.53
C PRO A 48 -7.62 6.63 4.41
N PRO A 49 -8.89 7.00 4.12
CA PRO A 49 -9.19 8.07 3.18
C PRO A 49 -8.55 9.39 3.65
N LEU A 50 -8.24 10.27 2.69
CA LEU A 50 -7.56 11.54 2.99
C LEU A 50 -8.37 12.50 3.87
N ALA A 51 -9.70 12.38 3.84
CA ALA A 51 -10.61 13.21 4.63
C ALA A 51 -10.65 12.80 6.12
N MET A 52 -9.89 11.77 6.54
CA MET A 52 -9.88 11.31 7.92
C MET A 52 -9.34 12.40 8.88
N PRO A 53 -9.98 12.63 10.04
CA PRO A 53 -9.47 13.56 11.05
C PRO A 53 -8.05 13.21 11.52
N LYS A 54 -7.22 14.22 11.78
CA LYS A 54 -5.80 14.03 12.15
C LYS A 54 -5.60 13.10 13.36
N VAL A 55 -6.45 13.21 14.38
CA VAL A 55 -6.37 12.37 15.60
C VAL A 55 -6.59 10.89 15.25
N ALA A 56 -7.56 10.60 14.37
CA ALA A 56 -7.82 9.24 13.90
C ALA A 56 -6.69 8.73 12.97
N LEU A 57 -6.10 9.62 12.16
CA LEU A 57 -4.99 9.29 11.29
C LEU A 57 -3.76 8.81 12.08
N THR A 58 -3.42 9.46 13.21
CA THR A 58 -2.31 9.03 14.07
C THR A 58 -2.52 7.60 14.61
N GLY A 59 -3.73 7.31 15.09
CA GLY A 59 -4.08 5.96 15.56
C GLY A 59 -3.96 4.93 14.43
N TRP A 60 -4.43 5.26 13.24
CA TRP A 60 -4.34 4.39 12.07
C TRP A 60 -2.89 4.10 11.66
N ILE A 61 -2.03 5.12 11.63
CA ILE A 61 -0.61 4.96 11.31
C ILE A 61 0.07 4.04 12.32
N SER A 62 -0.25 4.18 13.61
CA SER A 62 0.24 3.29 14.65
C SER A 62 -0.18 1.84 14.42
N SER A 63 -1.46 1.59 14.11
CA SER A 63 -1.97 0.24 13.82
C SER A 63 -1.36 -0.38 12.56
N VAL A 64 -1.11 0.42 11.51
CA VAL A 64 -0.42 -0.07 10.31
C VAL A 64 1.04 -0.39 10.62
N ALA A 65 1.70 0.40 11.46
CA ALA A 65 3.06 0.09 11.93
C ALA A 65 3.11 -1.19 12.77
N ASP A 66 2.11 -1.44 13.64
CA ASP A 66 1.97 -2.71 14.37
C ASP A 66 1.89 -3.89 13.39
N GLN A 67 1.05 -3.77 12.36
CA GLN A 67 0.90 -4.81 11.34
C GLN A 67 2.19 -5.04 10.56
N ILE A 68 2.89 -3.99 10.12
CA ILE A 68 4.19 -4.12 9.43
C ILE A 68 5.17 -4.89 10.29
N GLN A 69 5.28 -4.53 11.56
CA GLN A 69 6.18 -5.21 12.50
C GLN A 69 5.79 -6.67 12.71
N GLU A 70 4.51 -6.95 12.94
CA GLU A 70 4.02 -8.31 13.15
C GLU A 70 4.24 -9.19 11.91
N TYR A 71 3.86 -8.71 10.73
CA TYR A 71 4.04 -9.44 9.47
C TYR A 71 5.53 -9.66 9.18
N GLY A 72 6.37 -8.64 9.38
CA GLY A 72 7.82 -8.74 9.24
C GLY A 72 8.41 -9.82 10.16
N ASN A 73 8.02 -9.84 11.44
CA ASN A 73 8.46 -10.85 12.41
C ASN A 73 8.02 -12.27 12.04
N ARG A 74 6.93 -12.41 11.29
CA ARG A 74 6.41 -13.69 10.79
C ARG A 74 7.00 -14.07 9.42
N GLY A 75 7.96 -13.31 8.91
CA GLY A 75 8.65 -13.58 7.63
C GLY A 75 7.86 -13.15 6.38
N PHE A 76 6.86 -12.29 6.53
CA PHE A 76 6.13 -11.76 5.37
C PHE A 76 6.96 -10.70 4.66
N THR A 77 6.89 -10.70 3.33
CA THR A 77 7.25 -9.53 2.54
C THR A 77 6.14 -8.51 2.65
N VAL A 78 6.47 -7.33 3.19
CA VAL A 78 5.55 -6.18 3.23
C VAL A 78 6.04 -5.13 2.24
N LEU A 79 5.14 -4.66 1.38
CA LEU A 79 5.40 -3.60 0.40
C LEU A 79 4.46 -2.41 0.64
N LEU A 80 4.87 -1.23 0.18
CA LEU A 80 4.05 -0.02 0.23
C LEU A 80 3.84 0.53 -1.18
N VAL A 81 2.60 0.83 -1.57
CA VAL A 81 2.28 1.48 -2.85
C VAL A 81 1.48 2.76 -2.61
N GLY A 82 2.09 3.89 -2.94
CA GLY A 82 1.50 5.22 -2.85
C GLY A 82 1.25 5.87 -4.21
N MET A 83 0.65 7.06 -4.19
CA MET A 83 0.36 7.90 -5.35
C MET A 83 0.97 9.29 -5.18
N ASN A 84 1.81 9.72 -6.12
CA ASN A 84 2.60 10.95 -6.03
C ASN A 84 1.78 12.22 -5.90
N SER A 85 0.59 12.24 -6.52
CA SER A 85 -0.36 13.36 -6.52
C SER A 85 -1.22 13.44 -5.25
N LEU A 86 -1.12 12.48 -4.33
CA LEU A 86 -1.85 12.52 -3.06
C LEU A 86 -0.99 13.13 -1.92
N PRO A 87 -1.60 13.90 -1.00
CA PRO A 87 -0.99 14.24 0.29
C PRO A 87 -0.42 13.00 0.99
N GLY A 88 0.82 13.12 1.49
CA GLY A 88 1.52 11.98 2.12
C GLY A 88 1.68 10.77 1.21
N LYS A 89 1.51 10.92 -0.11
CA LYS A 89 1.43 9.84 -1.10
C LYS A 89 0.23 8.90 -0.91
N GLY A 90 -0.76 9.29 -0.12
CA GLY A 90 -1.92 8.47 0.26
C GLY A 90 -1.60 7.34 1.25
N VAL A 91 -0.32 7.16 1.60
CA VAL A 91 0.19 6.14 2.53
C VAL A 91 0.95 6.73 3.70
N TRP A 92 1.01 8.07 3.78
CA TRP A 92 1.63 8.83 4.86
C TRP A 92 3.06 8.38 5.16
N ALA A 93 3.85 8.15 4.10
CA ALA A 93 5.14 7.47 4.17
C ALA A 93 6.12 8.11 5.17
N SER A 94 6.12 9.44 5.31
CA SER A 94 6.99 10.14 6.27
C SER A 94 6.59 9.86 7.72
N GLN A 95 5.30 9.90 8.03
CA GLN A 95 4.78 9.60 9.36
C GLN A 95 4.97 8.13 9.71
N LEU A 96 4.69 7.24 8.75
CA LEU A 96 4.89 5.81 8.91
C LEU A 96 6.38 5.48 9.13
N LYS A 97 7.29 6.09 8.37
CA LYS A 97 8.73 5.93 8.57
C LYS A 97 9.16 6.35 9.97
N LYS A 98 8.67 7.49 10.46
CA LYS A 98 8.97 7.98 11.82
C LYS A 98 8.50 6.98 12.88
N GLU A 99 7.27 6.49 12.74
CA GLU A 99 6.66 5.52 13.65
C GLU A 99 7.43 4.19 13.67
N LEU A 100 7.78 3.66 12.50
CA LEU A 100 8.58 2.43 12.37
C LEU A 100 9.99 2.59 12.94
N SER A 101 10.64 3.72 12.67
CA SER A 101 11.99 4.01 13.19
C SER A 101 12.01 4.09 14.71
N ALA A 102 10.97 4.65 15.34
CA ALA A 102 10.84 4.68 16.80
C ALA A 102 10.71 3.27 17.41
N ARG A 103 10.30 2.28 16.61
CA ARG A 103 10.14 0.87 16.99
C ARG A 103 11.34 -0.01 16.58
N GLY A 104 12.37 0.57 15.95
CA GLY A 104 13.49 -0.17 15.40
C GLY A 104 13.12 -1.05 14.19
N VAL A 105 12.01 -0.74 13.51
CA VAL A 105 11.52 -1.48 12.33
C VAL A 105 11.92 -0.75 11.06
N GLU A 106 12.43 -1.48 10.08
CA GLU A 106 12.78 -0.91 8.79
C GLU A 106 11.53 -0.54 7.98
N MET A 107 11.66 0.52 7.16
CA MET A 107 10.60 0.92 6.25
C MET A 107 10.44 -0.12 5.13
N PRO A 108 9.21 -0.61 4.86
CA PRO A 108 8.94 -1.47 3.72
C PRO A 108 9.40 -0.85 2.40
N ALA A 109 9.82 -1.70 1.45
CA ALA A 109 10.08 -1.25 0.09
C ALA A 109 8.84 -0.51 -0.44
N THR A 110 9.06 0.71 -0.93
CA THR A 110 7.99 1.65 -1.23
C THR A 110 8.04 2.05 -2.70
N LYS A 111 6.89 1.99 -3.38
CA LYS A 111 6.73 2.48 -4.75
C LYS A 111 5.65 3.55 -4.80
N ASN A 112 5.99 4.72 -5.34
CA ASN A 112 5.03 5.80 -5.56
C ASN A 112 4.71 5.90 -7.05
N LEU A 113 3.46 5.67 -7.40
CA LEU A 113 2.94 5.77 -8.76
C LEU A 113 2.57 7.23 -9.09
N SER A 114 2.56 7.55 -10.37
CA SER A 114 2.03 8.77 -10.94
C SER A 114 0.66 8.52 -11.59
N PRO A 115 -0.13 9.55 -11.92
CA PRO A 115 -1.40 9.37 -12.62
C PRO A 115 -1.28 8.62 -13.95
N SER A 116 -0.19 8.82 -14.70
CA SER A 116 0.06 8.10 -15.96
C SER A 116 0.35 6.62 -15.75
N ASP A 117 0.93 6.23 -14.62
CA ASP A 117 1.15 4.82 -14.29
C ASP A 117 -0.18 4.06 -14.15
N VAL A 118 -1.22 4.72 -13.67
CA VAL A 118 -2.54 4.10 -13.40
C VAL A 118 -3.59 4.36 -14.48
N ALA A 119 -3.23 5.08 -15.54
CA ALA A 119 -4.14 5.43 -16.62
C ALA A 119 -4.67 4.22 -17.41
N SER A 120 -3.93 3.10 -17.41
CA SER A 120 -4.33 1.85 -18.05
C SER A 120 -3.83 0.64 -17.27
N ARG A 121 -4.39 -0.54 -17.55
CA ARG A 121 -3.91 -1.80 -16.96
C ARG A 121 -2.48 -2.12 -17.39
N ASP A 122 -2.12 -1.82 -18.64
CA ASP A 122 -0.77 -2.10 -19.16
C ASP A 122 0.29 -1.17 -18.56
N SER A 123 0.00 0.12 -18.44
CA SER A 123 0.87 1.06 -17.72
C SER A 123 1.05 0.62 -16.27
N THR A 124 -0.03 0.19 -15.62
CA THR A 124 0.00 -0.25 -14.22
C THR A 124 0.87 -1.49 -14.05
N LYS A 125 0.68 -2.50 -14.90
CA LYS A 125 1.48 -3.72 -14.92
C LYS A 125 2.95 -3.44 -15.19
N LYS A 126 3.25 -2.56 -16.15
CA LYS A 126 4.63 -2.15 -16.44
C LYS A 126 5.27 -1.49 -15.22
N SER A 127 4.54 -0.62 -14.56
CA SER A 127 5.03 0.10 -13.39
C SER A 127 5.16 -0.81 -12.17
N LEU A 128 4.24 -1.74 -11.91
CA LEU A 128 4.32 -2.64 -10.75
C LEU A 128 5.09 -3.95 -11.00
N GLY A 129 5.35 -4.31 -12.25
CA GLY A 129 5.71 -5.67 -12.65
C GLY A 129 7.03 -6.20 -12.10
N GLY A 130 8.00 -5.36 -11.78
CA GLY A 130 9.24 -5.76 -11.08
C GLY A 130 9.15 -5.62 -9.56
N PHE A 131 8.16 -4.89 -9.06
CA PHE A 131 8.00 -4.56 -7.65
C PHE A 131 7.16 -5.62 -6.90
N LEU A 132 6.23 -6.28 -7.59
CA LEU A 132 5.36 -7.32 -7.04
C LEU A 132 5.86 -8.77 -7.31
N ARG A 133 7.13 -8.96 -7.69
CA ARG A 133 7.69 -10.29 -7.99
C ARG A 133 8.15 -11.00 -6.73
#